data_AF-A0AAU6R5D5-F1
#
_entry.id   AF-A0AAU6R5D5-F1
#
_cell.length_a   1.000
_cell.length_b   1.000
_cell.length_c   1.000
_cell.angle_alpha   90.00
_cell.angle_beta   90.00
_cell.angle_gamma   90.00
#
_symmetry.space_group_name_H-M   'P 1'
#
loop_
_entity.id
_entity.type
_entity.pdbx_description
1 polymer ?
#
loop_
_entity_poly.entity_id
_entity_poly.type
_entity_poly.pdbx_seq_one_letter_code
_entity_poly.pdbx_strand_id
1 'polypeptide(L)'
;MSESLESLALLAHWRHELRTPINAILGYSQLLIEDWAGTAIAADLERIEAAGQDLLRLVNEILDPQSSDRALSLDDYQSRLRYALRTPVNTVCGYVELLLEEAPPELAESQTDLNRIRAAGERLLAQLEAMAAWDQPAQPATVALSAVEVEMAEAVLRYRQADSLQPAIAGGRLLVADDNEINRDVLQRRLSRLGHDVICVASGQEALTLLAQEPFDLLFLDVMMPGLTGFEVLQKLKADPTLAELPVLMISALDDLESVIRCLRLGATDYLTKPFEPTLLQTRLETCLERKRLRDRELDYLRNVAIVTDAAVAVEAGDYDRDRLQTVAERNDALGQLARMFRQMTRSVEQRETQLKQTIQRLELQIDTATVKTQVQEITESDYFRNLESRARQIRRDRGYRSTPRDRHD
;
A
#
# COMPACT_ATOMS: atom_id res chain seq x y z
N MET A 1 11.23 34.01 31.16
CA MET A 1 10.82 32.65 30.75
C MET A 1 10.17 32.64 29.36
N SER A 2 9.48 33.69 28.92
CA SER A 2 8.96 33.83 27.54
C SER A 2 10.09 34.05 26.51
N GLU A 3 11.01 34.99 26.75
CA GLU A 3 12.12 35.30 25.83
C GLU A 3 13.02 34.10 25.50
N SER A 4 13.26 33.19 26.45
CA SER A 4 14.09 31.99 26.23
C SER A 4 13.43 30.95 25.33
N LEU A 5 12.10 30.84 25.36
CA LEU A 5 11.34 29.92 24.50
C LEU A 5 11.22 30.48 23.08
N GLU A 6 11.07 31.79 22.94
CA GLU A 6 11.06 32.50 21.67
C GLU A 6 12.39 32.34 20.94
N SER A 7 13.52 32.58 21.60
CA SER A 7 14.84 32.39 20.98
C SER A 7 15.12 30.94 20.53
N LEU A 8 14.70 29.94 21.32
CA LEU A 8 14.87 28.52 20.94
C LEU A 8 14.03 28.11 19.72
N ALA A 9 12.81 28.61 19.64
CA ALA A 9 11.91 28.40 18.51
C ALA A 9 12.43 29.09 17.23
N LEU A 10 13.08 30.25 17.39
CA LEU A 10 13.68 31.01 16.29
C LEU A 10 14.88 30.26 15.70
N LEU A 11 15.76 29.75 16.56
CA LEU A 11 16.89 28.92 16.15
C LEU A 11 16.44 27.63 15.46
N ALA A 12 15.34 27.02 15.91
CA ALA A 12 14.74 25.85 15.24
C ALA A 12 14.19 26.20 13.85
N HIS A 13 13.52 27.35 13.70
CA HIS A 13 13.06 27.86 12.41
C HIS A 13 14.23 28.12 11.45
N TRP A 14 15.28 28.81 11.91
CA TRP A 14 16.48 29.09 11.11
C TRP A 14 17.16 27.80 10.65
N ARG A 15 17.25 26.80 11.54
CA ARG A 15 17.80 25.49 11.21
C ARG A 15 17.00 24.80 10.10
N HIS A 16 15.66 24.90 10.12
CA HIS A 16 14.82 24.33 9.07
C HIS A 16 15.00 25.06 7.73
N GLU A 17 14.95 26.40 7.74
CA GLU A 17 15.11 27.23 6.55
C GLU A 17 16.46 27.01 5.85
N LEU A 18 17.54 26.88 6.63
CA LEU A 18 18.89 26.65 6.11
C LEU A 18 19.11 25.19 5.68
N ARG A 19 18.53 24.21 6.38
CA ARG A 19 18.65 22.79 6.01
C ARG A 19 17.99 22.47 4.67
N THR A 20 16.89 23.13 4.33
CA THR A 20 16.16 22.90 3.07
C THR A 20 17.03 22.99 1.81
N PRO A 21 17.72 24.12 1.53
CA PRO A 21 18.61 24.21 0.38
C PRO A 21 19.87 23.34 0.52
N ILE A 22 20.36 23.08 1.74
CA ILE A 22 21.51 22.18 1.94
C ILE A 22 21.15 20.73 1.56
N ASN A 23 19.97 20.27 1.96
CA ASN A 23 19.48 18.93 1.61
C ASN A 23 19.23 18.79 0.10
N ALA A 24 18.84 19.88 -0.57
CA ALA A 24 18.75 19.91 -2.02
C ALA A 24 20.12 19.69 -2.69
N ILE A 25 21.14 20.41 -2.24
CA ILE A 25 22.52 20.28 -2.72
C ILE A 25 22.97 18.82 -2.59
N LEU A 26 22.82 18.25 -1.39
CA LEU A 26 23.21 16.87 -1.09
C LEU A 26 22.42 15.83 -1.90
N GLY A 27 21.09 16.00 -1.99
CA GLY A 27 20.23 15.06 -2.68
C GLY A 27 20.55 14.97 -4.17
N TYR A 28 20.72 16.11 -4.84
CA TYR A 28 21.07 16.15 -6.25
C TYR A 28 22.53 15.75 -6.49
N SER A 29 23.47 16.15 -5.63
CA SER A 29 24.87 15.75 -5.80
C SER A 29 25.03 14.23 -5.71
N GLN A 30 24.35 13.57 -4.77
CA GLN A 30 24.39 12.11 -4.63
C GLN A 30 23.80 11.38 -5.85
N LEU A 31 22.66 11.85 -6.37
CA LEU A 31 22.09 11.28 -7.60
C LEU A 31 23.06 11.39 -8.77
N LEU A 32 23.74 12.54 -8.90
CA LEU A 32 24.72 12.76 -9.95
C LEU A 32 26.00 11.92 -9.74
N ILE A 33 26.47 11.74 -8.50
CA ILE A 33 27.63 10.88 -8.19
C ILE A 33 27.34 9.43 -8.60
N GLU A 34 26.12 8.94 -8.33
CA GLU A 34 25.68 7.61 -8.76
C GLU A 34 25.70 7.47 -10.29
N ASP A 35 25.17 8.46 -11.01
CA ASP A 35 25.07 8.44 -12.47
C ASP A 35 26.43 8.55 -13.16
N TRP A 36 27.40 9.22 -12.52
CA TRP A 36 28.74 9.49 -13.05
C TRP A 36 29.86 8.68 -12.37
N ALA A 37 29.50 7.65 -11.61
CA ALA A 37 30.44 6.87 -10.80
C ALA A 37 31.65 6.38 -11.61
N GLY A 38 32.86 6.64 -11.11
CA GLY A 38 34.12 6.23 -11.75
C GLY A 38 34.64 7.17 -12.84
N THR A 39 34.02 8.34 -13.05
CA THR A 39 34.49 9.37 -13.98
C THR A 39 35.22 10.52 -13.28
N ALA A 40 35.91 11.38 -14.03
CA ALA A 40 36.54 12.59 -13.47
C ALA A 40 35.49 13.58 -12.91
N ILE A 41 34.29 13.61 -13.49
CA ILE A 41 33.16 14.45 -13.04
C ILE A 41 32.68 14.05 -11.65
N ALA A 42 32.69 12.75 -11.33
CA ALA A 42 32.33 12.27 -9.99
C ALA A 42 33.23 12.88 -8.91
N ALA A 43 34.53 13.10 -9.17
CA ALA A 43 35.42 13.72 -8.20
C ALA A 43 35.04 15.17 -7.88
N ASP A 44 34.56 15.94 -8.86
CA ASP A 44 34.08 17.31 -8.61
C ASP A 44 32.69 17.34 -7.97
N LEU A 45 31.82 16.37 -8.30
CA LEU A 45 30.54 16.18 -7.60
C LEU A 45 30.72 15.75 -6.14
N GLU A 46 31.72 14.90 -5.84
CA GLU A 46 32.10 14.53 -4.47
C GLU A 46 32.60 15.75 -3.67
N ARG A 47 33.29 16.70 -4.31
CA ARG A 47 33.67 17.98 -3.67
C ARG A 47 32.46 18.85 -3.37
N ILE A 48 31.46 18.87 -4.26
CA ILE A 48 30.18 19.56 -4.02
C ILE A 48 29.46 18.90 -2.84
N GLU A 49 29.38 17.56 -2.80
CA GLU A 49 28.75 16.82 -1.71
C GLU A 49 29.48 17.09 -0.37
N ALA A 50 30.81 17.02 -0.36
CA ALA A 50 31.61 17.29 0.84
C ALA A 50 31.37 18.71 1.38
N ALA A 51 31.31 19.72 0.50
CA ALA A 51 30.95 21.08 0.90
C ALA A 51 29.50 21.18 1.43
N GLY A 52 28.56 20.43 0.84
CA GLY A 52 27.20 20.27 1.36
C GLY A 52 27.14 19.64 2.76
N GLN A 53 27.96 18.62 3.01
CA GLN A 53 28.05 17.96 4.31
C GLN A 53 28.66 18.91 5.36
N ASP A 54 29.67 19.70 4.97
CA ASP A 54 30.25 20.75 5.81
C ASP A 54 29.23 21.84 6.15
N LEU A 55 28.39 22.27 5.20
CA LEU A 55 27.29 23.20 5.47
C LEU A 55 26.34 22.64 6.52
N LEU A 56 25.92 21.39 6.36
CA LEU A 56 24.99 20.76 7.29
C LEU A 56 25.61 20.63 8.69
N ARG A 57 26.88 20.23 8.77
CA ARG A 57 27.62 20.13 10.04
C ARG A 57 27.73 21.49 10.73
N LEU A 58 28.15 22.53 10.02
CA LEU A 58 28.28 23.89 10.57
C LEU A 58 26.93 24.47 11.02
N VAL A 59 25.85 24.26 10.26
CA VAL A 59 24.50 24.65 10.67
C VAL A 59 24.12 23.96 11.98
N ASN A 60 24.37 22.66 12.11
CA ASN A 60 24.03 21.91 13.31
C ASN A 60 24.88 22.32 14.51
N GLU A 61 26.18 22.55 14.34
CA GLU A 61 27.10 23.00 15.40
C GLU A 61 26.77 24.41 15.89
N ILE A 62 26.50 25.34 14.98
CA ILE A 62 26.23 26.74 15.34
C ILE A 62 24.84 26.88 15.95
N LEU A 63 23.85 26.12 15.49
CA LEU A 63 22.46 26.20 15.97
C LEU A 63 22.12 25.12 17.01
N ASP A 64 23.12 24.54 17.68
CA ASP A 64 22.89 23.55 18.74
C ASP A 64 22.32 24.23 20.01
N PRO A 65 21.08 23.91 20.43
CA PRO A 65 20.45 24.46 21.62
C PRO A 65 21.12 24.03 22.94
N GLN A 66 21.99 23.03 22.91
CA GLN A 66 22.71 22.50 24.09
C GLN A 66 24.14 23.06 24.21
N SER A 67 24.57 23.89 23.27
CA SER A 67 25.88 24.52 23.31
C SER A 67 26.06 25.37 24.58
N SER A 68 27.27 25.33 25.16
CA SER A 68 27.66 26.08 26.36
C SER A 68 27.62 27.60 26.19
N ASP A 69 27.36 28.09 24.97
CA ASP A 69 27.42 29.49 24.52
C ASP A 69 26.06 30.22 24.70
N ARG A 70 25.32 29.90 25.77
CA ARG A 70 24.00 30.50 26.10
C ARG A 70 23.99 32.02 26.36
N ALA A 71 25.14 32.68 26.24
CA ALA A 71 25.31 34.12 26.42
C ALA A 71 25.36 34.91 25.09
N LEU A 72 25.30 34.24 23.94
CA LEU A 72 25.32 34.90 22.63
C LEU A 72 23.99 35.60 22.33
N SER A 73 24.06 36.80 21.76
CA SER A 73 22.90 37.48 21.20
C SER A 73 22.47 36.83 19.88
N LEU A 74 21.23 37.06 19.45
CA LEU A 74 20.74 36.58 18.14
C LEU A 74 21.61 37.12 16.98
N ASP A 75 22.12 38.35 17.11
CA ASP A 75 23.04 38.98 16.16
C ASP A 75 24.38 38.22 16.05
N ASP A 76 24.85 37.64 17.16
CA ASP A 76 26.07 36.84 17.16
C ASP A 76 25.88 35.51 16.43
N TYR A 77 24.73 34.85 16.61
CA TYR A 77 24.39 33.64 15.84
C TYR A 77 24.28 33.93 14.34
N GLN A 78 23.62 35.03 13.96
CA GLN A 78 23.53 35.45 12.55
C GLN A 78 24.92 35.71 11.96
N SER A 79 25.77 36.43 12.68
CA SER A 79 27.12 36.76 12.24
C SER A 79 27.99 35.50 12.07
N ARG A 80 27.90 34.57 13.03
CA ARG A 80 28.60 33.28 12.96
C ARG A 80 28.13 32.43 11.78
N LEU A 81 26.82 32.29 11.57
CA LEU A 81 26.26 31.56 10.43
C LEU A 81 26.70 32.16 9.10
N ARG A 82 26.57 33.50 8.96
CA ARG A 82 26.96 34.20 7.73
C ARG A 82 28.44 34.01 7.42
N TYR A 83 29.31 34.07 8.43
CA TYR A 83 30.74 33.87 8.23
C TYR A 83 31.09 32.41 7.91
N ALA A 84 30.56 31.46 8.69
CA ALA A 84 30.93 30.05 8.59
C ALA A 84 30.40 29.38 7.32
N LEU A 85 29.17 29.71 6.91
CA LEU A 85 28.52 29.05 5.78
C LEU A 85 28.93 29.63 4.42
N ARG A 86 29.36 30.90 4.36
CA ARG A 86 29.67 31.58 3.10
C ARG A 86 30.74 30.85 2.28
N THR A 87 31.82 30.40 2.92
CA THR A 87 32.90 29.68 2.24
C THR A 87 32.42 28.38 1.60
N PRO A 88 31.83 27.42 2.34
CA PRO A 88 31.36 26.18 1.75
C PRO A 88 30.21 26.36 0.73
N VAL A 89 29.31 27.35 0.89
CA VAL A 89 28.32 27.65 -0.17
C VAL A 89 28.97 28.16 -1.45
N ASN A 90 29.96 29.04 -1.34
CA ASN A 90 30.70 29.52 -2.52
C ASN A 90 31.48 28.40 -3.20
N THR A 91 32.00 27.44 -2.42
CA THR A 91 32.63 26.23 -2.97
C THR A 91 31.64 25.41 -3.78
N VAL A 92 30.42 25.17 -3.26
CA VAL A 92 29.35 24.50 -4.01
C VAL A 92 29.04 25.23 -5.31
N CYS A 93 28.80 26.54 -5.25
CA CYS A 93 28.45 27.34 -6.43
C CYS A 93 29.57 27.32 -7.47
N GLY A 94 30.83 27.49 -7.04
CA GLY A 94 31.99 27.52 -7.92
C GLY A 94 32.25 26.20 -8.65
N TYR A 95 32.14 25.06 -7.97
CA TYR A 95 32.28 23.75 -8.65
C TYR A 95 31.13 23.46 -9.60
N VAL A 96 29.90 23.86 -9.25
CA VAL A 96 28.75 23.71 -10.15
C VAL A 96 28.90 24.59 -11.39
N GLU A 97 29.37 25.84 -11.24
CA GLU A 97 29.68 26.72 -12.38
C GLU A 97 30.74 26.12 -13.29
N LEU A 98 31.84 25.61 -12.72
CA LEU A 98 32.90 24.95 -13.48
C LEU A 98 32.35 23.76 -14.27
N LEU A 99 31.56 22.89 -13.63
CA LEU A 99 30.95 21.73 -14.29
C LEU A 99 29.95 22.12 -15.39
N LEU A 100 29.28 23.27 -15.27
CA LEU A 100 28.37 23.78 -16.29
C LEU A 100 29.12 24.44 -17.47
N GLU A 101 30.26 25.08 -17.22
CA GLU A 101 31.10 25.71 -18.25
C GLU A 101 31.92 24.70 -19.04
N GLU A 102 32.48 23.70 -18.38
CA GLU A 102 33.32 22.65 -18.98
C GLU A 102 32.53 21.38 -19.36
N ALA A 103 31.20 21.47 -19.39
CA ALA A 103 30.29 20.35 -19.54
C ALA A 103 30.56 19.54 -20.84
N PRO A 104 30.96 18.26 -20.75
CA PRO A 104 30.96 17.38 -21.92
C PRO A 104 29.52 17.16 -22.42
N PRO A 105 29.31 16.80 -23.69
CA PRO A 105 27.97 16.61 -24.26
C PRO A 105 27.14 15.55 -23.52
N GLU A 106 27.80 14.59 -22.87
CA GLU A 106 27.18 13.57 -22.02
C GLU A 106 26.56 14.16 -20.74
N LEU A 107 27.06 15.31 -20.27
CA LEU A 107 26.55 16.03 -19.08
C LEU A 107 25.26 16.81 -19.36
N ALA A 108 24.82 16.91 -20.63
CA ALA A 108 23.63 17.66 -21.03
C ALA A 108 22.34 17.18 -20.34
N GLU A 109 22.22 15.88 -20.09
CA GLU A 109 21.09 15.30 -19.36
C GLU A 109 21.11 15.67 -17.88
N SER A 110 22.30 15.82 -17.29
CA SER A 110 22.55 16.19 -15.89
C SER A 110 22.56 17.71 -15.64
N GLN A 111 22.53 18.55 -16.68
CA GLN A 111 22.52 20.01 -16.53
C GLN A 111 21.33 20.51 -15.71
N THR A 112 20.17 19.84 -15.82
CA THR A 112 18.98 20.21 -15.04
C THR A 112 19.25 20.09 -13.54
N ASP A 113 19.89 19.00 -13.11
CA ASP A 113 20.17 18.75 -11.69
C ASP A 113 21.30 19.65 -11.17
N LEU A 114 22.33 19.90 -11.98
CA LEU A 114 23.37 20.90 -11.65
C LEU A 114 22.78 22.31 -11.48
N ASN A 115 21.87 22.72 -12.35
CA ASN A 115 21.16 24.00 -12.21
C ASN A 115 20.30 24.04 -10.92
N ARG A 116 19.72 22.90 -10.49
CA ARG A 116 19.01 22.81 -9.20
C ARG A 116 19.94 22.95 -8.01
N ILE A 117 21.14 22.36 -8.06
CA ILE A 117 22.17 22.55 -7.03
C ILE A 117 22.60 24.02 -6.98
N ARG A 118 22.87 24.66 -8.13
CA ARG A 118 23.21 26.09 -8.19
C ARG A 118 22.11 26.95 -7.57
N ALA A 119 20.86 26.75 -7.96
CA ALA A 119 19.72 27.49 -7.44
C ALA A 119 19.56 27.32 -5.92
N ALA A 120 19.83 26.11 -5.38
CA ALA A 120 19.83 25.88 -3.94
C ALA A 120 20.96 26.63 -3.22
N GLY A 121 22.18 26.65 -3.79
CA GLY A 121 23.30 27.44 -3.28
C GLY A 121 23.02 28.95 -3.27
N GLU A 122 22.50 29.49 -4.38
CA GLU A 122 22.09 30.89 -4.50
C GLU A 122 21.00 31.25 -3.48
N ARG A 123 20.00 30.37 -3.31
CA ARG A 123 18.93 30.56 -2.31
C ARG A 123 19.50 30.61 -0.89
N LEU A 124 20.46 29.75 -0.57
CA LEU A 124 21.12 29.73 0.73
C LEU A 124 21.91 31.03 0.98
N LEU A 125 22.65 31.54 -0.02
CA LEU A 125 23.31 32.85 0.07
C LEU A 125 22.29 33.97 0.33
N ALA A 126 21.19 33.98 -0.42
CA ALA A 126 20.13 34.97 -0.26
C ALA A 126 19.48 34.91 1.14
N GLN A 127 19.24 33.70 1.67
CA GLN A 127 18.73 33.52 3.04
C GLN A 127 19.71 34.08 4.07
N LEU A 128 21.02 33.82 3.96
CA LEU A 128 22.05 34.34 4.87
C LEU A 128 22.15 35.88 4.87
N GLU A 129 21.81 36.51 3.76
CA GLU A 129 21.71 37.97 3.64
C GLU A 129 20.41 38.52 4.24
N ALA A 130 19.30 37.78 4.08
CA ALA A 130 17.97 38.16 4.56
C ALA A 130 17.65 37.80 6.03
N MET A 131 18.53 37.05 6.72
CA MET A 131 18.33 36.56 8.10
C MET A 131 17.93 37.63 9.13
N ALA A 132 18.27 38.91 8.89
CA ALA A 132 17.89 40.02 9.76
C ALA A 132 16.37 40.25 9.88
N ALA A 133 15.55 39.63 9.02
CA ALA A 133 14.10 39.80 8.97
C ALA A 133 13.28 38.65 9.59
N TRP A 134 13.92 37.65 10.23
CA TRP A 134 13.29 36.38 10.62
C TRP A 134 12.57 36.39 11.99
N ASP A 135 12.18 37.55 12.52
CA ASP A 135 11.82 37.87 13.92
C ASP A 135 10.63 37.14 14.61
N GLN A 136 10.05 36.05 14.06
CA GLN A 136 8.95 35.32 14.73
C GLN A 136 9.17 33.81 14.90
N PRO A 137 9.15 33.29 16.14
CA PRO A 137 9.34 31.86 16.43
C PRO A 137 8.04 31.05 16.43
N ALA A 138 8.07 29.83 15.86
CA ALA A 138 7.13 28.75 16.16
C ALA A 138 7.82 27.71 17.09
N GLN A 139 7.12 27.35 18.18
CA GLN A 139 7.59 26.78 19.46
C GLN A 139 8.60 25.59 19.43
N PRO A 140 9.40 25.39 20.51
CA PRO A 140 10.54 24.46 20.53
C PRO A 140 10.29 23.15 21.30
N ALA A 141 11.03 22.09 20.93
CA ALA A 141 11.26 20.90 21.76
C ALA A 141 12.76 20.56 21.79
N THR A 142 13.23 20.12 22.96
CA THR A 142 14.64 19.95 23.37
C THR A 142 14.94 18.48 23.67
N VAL A 143 16.20 18.02 23.53
CA VAL A 143 16.99 17.17 24.50
C VAL A 143 18.37 16.76 23.90
N ALA A 144 19.37 16.55 24.77
CA ALA A 144 20.77 16.16 24.49
C ALA A 144 21.05 14.66 24.79
N LEU A 145 22.12 14.07 24.20
CA LEU A 145 22.54 12.67 24.38
C LEU A 145 24.00 12.51 24.86
N SER A 146 24.36 11.33 25.41
CA SER A 146 25.61 11.08 26.18
C SER A 146 26.45 9.87 25.73
N ALA A 147 27.72 9.83 26.15
CA ALA A 147 28.85 9.02 25.64
C ALA A 147 28.70 7.49 25.59
N VAL A 148 27.68 6.89 26.20
CA VAL A 148 27.43 5.43 26.14
C VAL A 148 26.92 5.01 24.75
N GLU A 149 26.31 5.95 24.02
CA GLU A 149 25.74 5.71 22.69
C GLU A 149 26.81 5.53 21.60
N VAL A 150 28.00 6.08 21.81
CA VAL A 150 29.14 5.97 20.90
C VAL A 150 29.74 4.56 20.93
N GLU A 151 29.77 3.93 22.11
CA GLU A 151 30.38 2.61 22.30
C GLU A 151 29.49 1.47 21.76
N MET A 152 28.16 1.68 21.78
CA MET A 152 27.18 0.72 21.28
C MET A 152 27.07 0.70 19.75
N ALA A 153 27.38 1.83 19.09
CA ALA A 153 27.44 1.94 17.63
C ALA A 153 28.56 1.08 17.01
N GLU A 154 29.71 0.94 17.68
CA GLU A 154 30.82 0.10 17.22
C GLU A 154 30.53 -1.40 17.31
N ALA A 155 29.66 -1.82 18.24
CA ALA A 155 29.27 -3.22 18.41
C ALA A 155 28.30 -3.68 17.31
N VAL A 156 27.39 -2.81 16.88
CA VAL A 156 26.40 -3.09 15.82
C VAL A 156 27.06 -3.19 14.44
N LEU A 157 28.11 -2.39 14.19
CA LEU A 157 28.89 -2.44 12.95
C LEU A 157 29.58 -3.80 12.70
N ARG A 158 29.87 -4.59 13.73
CA ARG A 158 30.49 -5.93 13.58
C ARG A 158 29.51 -7.02 13.12
N TYR A 159 28.21 -6.80 13.25
CA TYR A 159 27.18 -7.80 12.89
C TYR A 159 26.82 -7.79 11.39
N ARG A 160 27.29 -6.79 10.62
CA ARG A 160 26.92 -6.52 9.22
C ARG A 160 27.45 -7.50 8.16
N GLN A 161 28.28 -8.48 8.51
CA GLN A 161 28.85 -9.41 7.52
C GLN A 161 28.02 -10.68 7.26
N ALA A 162 26.85 -10.86 7.88
CA ALA A 162 26.19 -12.17 7.89
C ALA A 162 24.90 -12.32 7.05
N ASP A 163 24.22 -11.27 6.58
CA ASP A 163 22.94 -11.44 5.88
C ASP A 163 22.90 -10.75 4.51
N SER A 164 23.16 -11.54 3.47
CA SER A 164 22.92 -11.17 2.08
C SER A 164 22.20 -12.30 1.35
N LEU A 165 20.95 -12.57 1.71
CA LEU A 165 20.03 -13.41 0.94
C LEU A 165 18.58 -12.96 1.16
N GLN A 166 18.14 -11.89 0.49
CA GLN A 166 16.72 -11.63 0.30
C GLN A 166 16.42 -11.33 -1.18
N PRO A 167 15.39 -11.95 -1.76
CA PRO A 167 15.02 -11.74 -3.16
C PRO A 167 14.44 -10.33 -3.36
N ALA A 168 14.83 -9.68 -4.46
CA ALA A 168 14.32 -8.36 -4.86
C ALA A 168 12.78 -8.36 -4.88
N ILE A 169 12.20 -7.52 -4.03
CA ILE A 169 10.76 -7.33 -3.89
C ILE A 169 10.26 -6.66 -5.18
N ALA A 170 9.53 -7.41 -6.02
CA ALA A 170 8.87 -6.86 -7.22
C ALA A 170 7.99 -5.65 -6.83
N GLY A 171 7.90 -4.63 -7.68
CA GLY A 171 7.40 -3.26 -7.39
C GLY A 171 6.12 -3.13 -6.55
N GLY A 172 5.98 -1.96 -5.93
CA GLY A 172 4.85 -1.58 -5.07
C GLY A 172 4.44 -0.14 -5.34
N ARG A 173 3.22 0.23 -4.96
CA ARG A 173 2.65 1.56 -5.17
C ARG A 173 2.79 2.42 -3.92
N LEU A 174 3.57 3.49 -4.02
CA LEU A 174 4.01 4.30 -2.90
C LEU A 174 3.42 5.70 -3.00
N LEU A 175 3.01 6.26 -1.87
CA LEU A 175 2.61 7.65 -1.74
C LEU A 175 3.68 8.41 -0.95
N VAL A 176 4.09 9.58 -1.43
CA VAL A 176 5.04 10.46 -0.74
C VAL A 176 4.35 11.79 -0.46
N ALA A 177 4.22 12.15 0.81
CA ALA A 177 3.67 13.43 1.26
C ALA A 177 4.76 14.26 1.93
N ASP A 178 5.17 15.35 1.28
CA ASP A 178 6.21 16.27 1.75
C ASP A 178 5.92 17.65 1.16
N ASP A 179 5.99 18.72 1.94
CA ASP A 179 5.68 20.07 1.45
C ASP A 179 6.79 20.64 0.55
N ASN A 180 8.01 20.14 0.70
CA ASN A 180 9.16 20.55 -0.06
C ASN A 180 9.27 19.78 -1.39
N GLU A 181 9.14 20.52 -2.50
CA GLU A 181 9.23 19.98 -3.86
C GLU A 181 10.52 19.23 -4.16
N ILE A 182 11.64 19.69 -3.60
CA ILE A 182 12.94 19.07 -3.81
C ILE A 182 13.01 17.69 -3.14
N ASN A 183 12.52 17.60 -1.90
CA ASN A 183 12.46 16.32 -1.20
C ASN A 183 11.57 15.32 -1.96
N ARG A 184 10.40 15.79 -2.46
CA ARG A 184 9.50 14.96 -3.27
C ARG A 184 10.19 14.42 -4.51
N ASP A 185 10.84 15.29 -5.29
CA ASP A 185 11.53 14.90 -6.54
C ASP A 185 12.69 13.92 -6.28
N VAL A 186 13.53 14.16 -5.28
CA VAL A 186 14.63 13.25 -4.92
C VAL A 186 14.11 11.89 -4.45
N LEU A 187 13.10 11.86 -3.56
CA LEU A 187 12.48 10.62 -3.11
C LEU A 187 11.81 9.86 -4.26
N GLN A 188 11.07 10.57 -5.11
CA GLN A 188 10.39 9.97 -6.26
C GLN A 188 11.38 9.27 -7.17
N ARG A 189 12.46 9.95 -7.58
CA ARG A 189 13.48 9.37 -8.46
C ARG A 189 14.13 8.15 -7.82
N ARG A 190 14.51 8.22 -6.54
CA ARG A 190 15.14 7.09 -5.82
C ARG A 190 14.22 5.87 -5.77
N LEU A 191 12.96 6.08 -5.37
CA LEU A 191 11.97 5.00 -5.26
C LEU A 191 11.59 4.43 -6.64
N SER A 192 11.47 5.25 -7.67
CA SER A 192 11.22 4.79 -9.04
C SER A 192 12.40 4.01 -9.62
N ARG A 193 13.65 4.38 -9.33
CA ARG A 193 14.85 3.60 -9.71
C ARG A 193 14.85 2.19 -9.10
N LEU A 194 14.25 2.04 -7.91
CA LEU A 194 14.05 0.74 -7.25
C LEU A 194 12.87 -0.07 -7.84
N GLY A 195 12.17 0.45 -8.84
CA GLY A 195 11.09 -0.26 -9.56
C GLY A 195 9.69 -0.08 -8.95
N HIS A 196 9.48 0.95 -8.14
CA HIS A 196 8.18 1.26 -7.53
C HIS A 196 7.40 2.32 -8.33
N ASP A 197 6.06 2.23 -8.27
CA ASP A 197 5.16 3.28 -8.76
C ASP A 197 4.98 4.32 -7.64
N VAL A 198 5.31 5.59 -7.91
CA VAL A 198 5.42 6.62 -6.87
C VAL A 198 4.60 7.84 -7.22
N ILE A 199 3.66 8.17 -6.33
CA ILE A 199 2.83 9.36 -6.42
C ILE A 199 3.26 10.32 -5.30
N CYS A 200 3.40 11.60 -5.64
CA CYS A 200 3.85 12.64 -4.72
C CYS A 200 2.77 13.70 -4.52
N VAL A 201 2.58 14.14 -3.28
CA VAL A 201 1.63 15.19 -2.89
C VAL A 201 2.30 16.22 -1.97
N ALA A 202 1.84 17.47 -2.04
CA ALA A 202 2.47 18.57 -1.32
C ALA A 202 1.87 18.80 0.08
N SER A 203 0.77 18.12 0.41
CA SER A 203 0.09 18.32 1.69
C SER A 203 -0.50 17.04 2.27
N GLY A 204 -0.61 17.02 3.61
CA GLY A 204 -1.28 15.94 4.33
C GLY A 204 -2.75 15.76 3.93
N GLN A 205 -3.42 16.84 3.52
CA GLN A 205 -4.82 16.78 3.09
C GLN A 205 -4.98 16.11 1.72
N GLU A 206 -4.10 16.42 0.77
CA GLU A 206 -4.03 15.71 -0.51
C GLU A 206 -3.73 14.23 -0.31
N ALA A 207 -2.80 13.91 0.61
CA ALA A 207 -2.46 12.53 0.93
C ALA A 207 -3.68 11.73 1.39
N LEU A 208 -4.45 12.25 2.35
CA LEU A 208 -5.68 11.62 2.83
C LEU A 208 -6.73 11.48 1.72
N THR A 209 -6.83 12.47 0.83
CA THR A 209 -7.80 12.47 -0.26
C THR A 209 -7.47 11.37 -1.28
N LEU A 210 -6.20 11.21 -1.66
CA LEU A 210 -5.77 10.15 -2.56
C LEU A 210 -5.90 8.76 -1.93
N LEU A 211 -5.53 8.61 -0.66
CA LEU A 211 -5.65 7.34 0.06
C LEU A 211 -7.11 6.87 0.18
N ALA A 212 -8.07 7.78 0.18
CA ALA A 212 -9.49 7.45 0.16
C ALA A 212 -10.00 7.03 -1.24
N GLN A 213 -9.30 7.41 -2.31
CA GLN A 213 -9.72 7.15 -3.69
C GLN A 213 -9.06 5.90 -4.27
N GLU A 214 -7.81 5.64 -3.90
CA GLU A 214 -6.99 4.61 -4.52
C GLU A 214 -6.14 3.84 -3.50
N PRO A 215 -5.85 2.54 -3.76
CA PRO A 215 -5.00 1.75 -2.87
C PRO A 215 -3.52 2.09 -3.05
N PHE A 216 -2.79 2.04 -1.93
CA PHE A 216 -1.34 2.19 -1.84
C PHE A 216 -0.76 1.12 -0.91
N ASP A 217 0.49 0.75 -1.15
CA ASP A 217 1.22 -0.26 -0.38
C ASP A 217 2.02 0.35 0.78
N LEU A 218 2.45 1.61 0.64
CA LEU A 218 3.22 2.33 1.66
C LEU A 218 3.04 3.84 1.51
N LEU A 219 2.98 4.53 2.65
CA LEU A 219 3.02 5.99 2.73
C LEU A 219 4.35 6.45 3.34
N PHE A 220 5.08 7.28 2.62
CA PHE A 220 6.13 8.15 3.16
C PHE A 220 5.49 9.48 3.58
N LEU A 221 5.61 9.84 4.85
CA LEU A 221 4.92 11.00 5.41
C LEU A 221 5.88 11.92 6.13
N ASP A 222 6.07 13.13 5.60
CA ASP A 222 6.82 14.15 6.30
C ASP A 222 6.11 14.60 7.58
N VAL A 223 6.88 14.82 8.64
CA VAL A 223 6.37 15.26 9.93
C VAL A 223 5.90 16.73 9.87
N MET A 224 6.64 17.59 9.16
CA MET A 224 6.53 19.04 9.23
C MET A 224 5.92 19.61 7.95
N MET A 225 4.59 19.51 7.83
CA MET A 225 3.85 20.11 6.72
C MET A 225 2.94 21.25 7.20
N PRO A 226 2.73 22.30 6.37
CA PRO A 226 1.80 23.37 6.69
C PRO A 226 0.35 22.88 6.68
N GLY A 227 -0.44 23.42 7.61
CA GLY A 227 -1.84 23.04 7.79
C GLY A 227 -1.98 21.76 8.61
N LEU A 228 -2.00 20.61 7.93
CA LEU A 228 -2.11 19.29 8.57
C LEU A 228 -0.72 18.68 8.75
N THR A 229 -0.31 18.54 10.00
CA THR A 229 0.98 17.94 10.36
C THR A 229 0.99 16.43 10.08
N GLY A 230 2.16 15.84 9.86
CA GLY A 230 2.29 14.41 9.65
C GLY A 230 1.74 13.57 10.81
N PHE A 231 1.84 14.06 12.04
CA PHE A 231 1.24 13.40 13.21
C PHE A 231 -0.30 13.33 13.14
N GLU A 232 -0.94 14.41 12.71
CA GLU A 232 -2.40 14.47 12.59
C GLU A 232 -2.90 13.59 11.44
N VAL A 233 -2.16 13.57 10.33
CA VAL A 233 -2.43 12.65 9.21
C VAL A 233 -2.33 11.21 9.68
N LEU A 234 -1.25 10.84 10.39
CA LEU A 234 -1.08 9.49 10.93
C LEU A 234 -2.23 9.09 11.87
N GLN A 235 -2.65 9.99 12.77
CA GLN A 235 -3.79 9.73 13.66
C GLN A 235 -5.09 9.48 12.88
N LYS A 236 -5.37 10.28 11.86
CA LYS A 236 -6.54 10.09 10.99
C LYS A 236 -6.49 8.76 10.24
N LEU A 237 -5.32 8.38 9.73
CA LEU A 237 -5.12 7.10 9.06
C LEU A 237 -5.35 5.91 9.99
N LYS A 238 -4.84 5.97 11.22
CA LYS A 238 -5.01 4.88 12.19
C LYS A 238 -6.40 4.82 12.81
N ALA A 239 -7.15 5.92 12.77
CA ALA A 239 -8.56 5.94 13.18
C ALA A 239 -9.50 5.36 12.12
N ASP A 240 -9.11 5.34 10.84
CA ASP A 240 -9.90 4.77 9.75
C ASP A 240 -9.64 3.25 9.62
N PRO A 241 -10.64 2.38 9.82
CA PRO A 241 -10.46 0.93 9.72
C PRO A 241 -9.95 0.45 8.35
N THR A 242 -10.20 1.22 7.29
CA THR A 242 -9.78 0.86 5.92
C THR A 242 -8.31 1.21 5.65
N LEU A 243 -7.78 2.25 6.33
CA LEU A 243 -6.43 2.76 6.15
C LEU A 243 -5.49 2.41 7.32
N ALA A 244 -6.02 1.91 8.43
CA ALA A 244 -5.23 1.60 9.63
C ALA A 244 -4.10 0.58 9.37
N GLU A 245 -4.31 -0.34 8.43
CA GLU A 245 -3.35 -1.39 8.03
C GLU A 245 -2.32 -0.89 6.99
N LEU A 246 -2.48 0.32 6.45
CA LEU A 246 -1.47 0.92 5.56
C LEU A 246 -0.19 1.21 6.38
N PRO A 247 0.98 0.68 5.99
CA PRO A 247 2.22 1.05 6.64
C PRO A 247 2.55 2.50 6.35
N VAL A 248 3.00 3.21 7.38
CA VAL A 248 3.40 4.61 7.29
C VAL A 248 4.83 4.72 7.80
N LEU A 249 5.72 5.15 6.91
CA LEU A 249 7.11 5.45 7.21
C LEU A 249 7.22 6.98 7.36
N MET A 250 7.42 7.42 8.60
CA MET A 250 7.52 8.84 8.91
C MET A 250 8.88 9.36 8.49
N ILE A 251 8.93 10.43 7.71
CA ILE A 251 10.17 11.11 7.37
C ILE A 251 10.28 12.39 8.20
N SER A 252 11.41 12.60 8.87
CA SER A 252 11.60 13.76 9.74
C SER A 252 13.00 14.34 9.57
N ALA A 253 13.11 15.67 9.69
CA ALA A 253 14.38 16.33 9.92
C ALA A 253 14.76 16.39 11.42
N LEU A 254 13.88 15.91 12.30
CA LEU A 254 14.09 15.88 13.75
C LEU A 254 14.78 14.58 14.14
N ASP A 255 15.94 14.68 14.76
CA ASP A 255 16.73 13.56 15.28
C ASP A 255 16.37 13.24 16.75
N ASP A 256 15.24 13.71 17.27
CA ASP A 256 14.85 13.52 18.67
C ASP A 256 14.07 12.21 18.89
N LEU A 257 14.57 11.41 19.82
CA LEU A 257 13.99 10.11 20.18
C LEU A 257 12.52 10.22 20.64
N GLU A 258 12.12 11.35 21.22
CA GLU A 258 10.75 11.56 21.69
C GLU A 258 9.75 11.62 20.53
N SER A 259 10.08 12.34 19.45
CA SER A 259 9.27 12.36 18.23
C SER A 259 9.20 10.99 17.57
N VAL A 260 10.30 10.23 17.57
CA VAL A 260 10.32 8.84 17.08
C VAL A 260 9.38 7.95 17.90
N ILE A 261 9.50 7.98 19.23
CA ILE A 261 8.63 7.23 20.14
C ILE A 261 7.17 7.64 19.93
N ARG A 262 6.90 8.93 19.76
CA ARG A 262 5.56 9.45 19.51
C ARG A 262 5.00 8.91 18.19
N CYS A 263 5.76 8.95 17.10
CA CYS A 263 5.37 8.37 15.81
C CYS A 263 4.99 6.88 15.97
N LEU A 264 5.87 6.10 16.60
CA LEU A 264 5.65 4.67 16.78
C LEU A 264 4.43 4.37 17.66
N ARG A 265 4.22 5.13 18.74
CA ARG A 265 3.03 5.01 19.61
C ARG A 265 1.73 5.37 18.89
N LEU A 266 1.78 6.31 17.95
CA LEU A 266 0.64 6.67 17.10
C LEU A 266 0.39 5.65 15.98
N GLY A 267 1.22 4.61 15.87
CA GLY A 267 1.05 3.52 14.91
C GLY A 267 1.85 3.67 13.62
N ALA A 268 2.84 4.57 13.57
CA ALA A 268 3.81 4.56 12.48
C ALA A 268 4.52 3.21 12.42
N THR A 269 4.73 2.70 11.21
CA THR A 269 5.41 1.41 11.00
C THR A 269 6.91 1.55 11.26
N ASP A 270 7.47 2.67 10.82
CA ASP A 270 8.87 3.02 11.05
C ASP A 270 9.09 4.53 10.88
N TYR A 271 10.32 4.97 11.09
CA TYR A 271 10.75 6.34 10.85
C TYR A 271 12.07 6.39 10.07
N LEU A 272 12.31 7.51 9.38
CA LEU A 272 13.53 7.79 8.65
C LEU A 272 13.94 9.25 8.84
N THR A 273 15.20 9.48 9.18
CA THR A 273 15.76 10.82 9.35
C THR A 273 16.30 11.37 8.04
N LYS A 274 16.11 12.68 7.82
CA LYS A 274 16.70 13.44 6.72
C LYS A 274 18.02 14.06 7.17
N PRO A 275 19.10 13.99 6.37
CA PRO A 275 19.21 13.31 5.07
C PRO A 275 19.30 11.79 5.24
N PHE A 276 18.63 11.04 4.37
CA PHE A 276 18.59 9.58 4.47
C PHE A 276 19.66 8.91 3.59
N GLU A 277 20.39 7.96 4.18
CA GLU A 277 21.32 7.11 3.46
C GLU A 277 20.54 6.19 2.49
N PRO A 278 20.91 6.08 1.21
CA PRO A 278 20.14 5.29 0.23
C PRO A 278 19.93 3.83 0.64
N THR A 279 20.94 3.23 1.26
CA THR A 279 20.92 1.85 1.77
C THR A 279 19.90 1.68 2.90
N LEU A 280 19.82 2.65 3.81
CA LEU A 280 18.88 2.66 4.92
C LEU A 280 17.44 2.84 4.43
N LEU A 281 17.22 3.76 3.48
CA LEU A 281 15.93 3.96 2.84
C LEU A 281 15.44 2.65 2.21
N GLN A 282 16.29 1.99 1.42
CA GLN A 282 15.95 0.73 0.75
C GLN A 282 15.59 -0.37 1.76
N THR A 283 16.41 -0.58 2.79
CA THR A 283 16.17 -1.63 3.79
C THR A 283 14.84 -1.42 4.53
N ARG A 284 14.54 -0.17 4.89
CA ARG A 284 13.31 0.20 5.61
C ARG A 284 12.08 0.05 4.73
N LEU A 285 12.18 0.47 3.47
CA LEU A 285 11.15 0.29 2.44
C LEU A 285 10.82 -1.19 2.25
N GLU A 286 11.84 -2.03 2.02
CA GLU A 286 11.68 -3.46 1.79
C GLU A 286 11.02 -4.15 2.99
N THR A 287 11.46 -3.83 4.21
CA THR A 287 10.87 -4.34 5.45
C THR A 287 9.39 -3.96 5.58
N CYS A 288 9.02 -2.73 5.24
CA CYS A 288 7.64 -2.28 5.30
C CYS A 288 6.76 -2.98 4.25
N LEU A 289 7.26 -3.11 3.03
CA LEU A 289 6.53 -3.78 1.94
C LEU A 289 6.36 -5.29 2.20
N GLU A 290 7.35 -5.95 2.77
CA GLU A 290 7.24 -7.36 3.16
C GLU A 290 6.14 -7.55 4.20
N ARG A 291 6.13 -6.72 5.25
CA ARG A 291 5.07 -6.75 6.28
C ARG A 291 3.69 -6.52 5.68
N LYS A 292 3.54 -5.53 4.80
CA LYS A 292 2.27 -5.25 4.11
C LYS A 292 1.78 -6.45 3.32
N ARG A 293 2.66 -7.08 2.53
CA ARG A 293 2.31 -8.27 1.73
C ARG A 293 1.89 -9.45 2.57
N LEU A 294 2.57 -9.70 3.69
CA LEU A 294 2.18 -10.76 4.62
C LEU A 294 0.79 -10.49 5.19
N ARG A 295 0.53 -9.24 5.58
CA ARG A 295 -0.75 -8.83 6.14
C ARG A 295 -1.89 -8.93 5.13
N ASP A 296 -1.67 -8.49 3.90
CA ASP A 296 -2.67 -8.57 2.83
C ASP A 296 -2.99 -10.03 2.48
N ARG A 297 -1.97 -10.90 2.43
CA ARG A 297 -2.17 -12.35 2.25
C ARG A 297 -2.98 -12.95 3.39
N GLU A 298 -2.74 -12.54 4.63
CA GLU A 298 -3.49 -13.01 5.80
C GLU A 298 -4.96 -12.58 5.72
N LEU A 299 -5.23 -11.30 5.43
CA LEU A 299 -6.58 -10.77 5.27
C LEU A 299 -7.34 -11.46 4.13
N ASP A 300 -6.67 -11.67 2.99
CA ASP A 300 -7.26 -12.42 1.88
C ASP A 300 -7.50 -13.88 2.23
N TYR A 301 -6.61 -14.52 3.00
CA TYR A 301 -6.84 -15.88 3.48
C TYR A 301 -8.08 -15.95 4.38
N LEU A 302 -8.21 -15.05 5.35
CA LEU A 302 -9.36 -14.98 6.26
C LEU A 302 -10.67 -14.71 5.50
N ARG A 303 -10.66 -13.80 4.51
CA ARG A 303 -11.81 -13.56 3.64
C ARG A 303 -12.23 -14.82 2.89
N ASN A 304 -11.27 -15.55 2.34
CA ASN A 304 -11.55 -16.79 1.62
C ASN A 304 -12.08 -17.89 2.54
N VAL A 305 -11.58 -18.00 3.78
CA VAL A 305 -12.14 -18.90 4.80
C VAL A 305 -13.59 -18.55 5.09
N ALA A 306 -13.89 -17.26 5.31
CA ALA A 306 -15.25 -16.78 5.59
C ALA A 306 -16.22 -17.13 4.45
N ILE A 307 -15.81 -16.92 3.20
CA ILE A 307 -16.60 -17.30 2.01
C ILE A 307 -16.91 -18.80 2.00
N VAL A 308 -15.93 -19.65 2.35
CA VAL A 308 -16.11 -21.11 2.38
C VAL A 308 -17.01 -21.54 3.55
N THR A 309 -16.89 -20.92 4.72
CA THR A 309 -17.77 -21.22 5.85
C THR A 309 -19.20 -20.78 5.60
N ASP A 310 -19.41 -19.60 5.01
CA ASP A 310 -20.74 -19.11 4.64
C ASP A 310 -21.38 -20.00 3.57
N ALA A 311 -20.59 -20.48 2.61
CA ALA A 311 -21.04 -21.46 1.64
C ALA A 311 -21.47 -22.78 2.29
N ALA A 312 -20.74 -23.28 3.28
CA ALA A 312 -21.12 -24.48 4.01
C ALA A 312 -22.45 -24.31 4.76
N VAL A 313 -22.66 -23.16 5.43
CA VAL A 313 -23.93 -22.81 6.09
C VAL A 313 -25.07 -22.72 5.08
N ALA A 314 -24.83 -22.11 3.91
CA ALA A 314 -25.85 -22.00 2.85
C ALA A 314 -26.25 -23.37 2.27
N VAL A 315 -25.31 -24.32 2.16
CA VAL A 315 -25.62 -25.72 1.77
C VAL A 315 -26.49 -26.40 2.82
N GLU A 316 -26.20 -26.23 4.11
CA GLU A 316 -27.02 -26.82 5.19
C GLU A 316 -28.43 -26.22 5.23
N ALA A 317 -28.58 -24.92 4.92
CA ALA A 317 -29.87 -24.23 4.90
C ALA A 317 -30.69 -24.48 3.61
N GLY A 318 -30.11 -25.12 2.58
CA GLY A 318 -30.76 -25.38 1.30
C GLY A 318 -30.91 -24.14 0.39
N ASP A 319 -30.23 -23.04 0.69
CA ASP A 319 -30.25 -21.77 -0.06
C ASP A 319 -28.89 -21.50 -0.74
N TYR A 320 -28.30 -22.54 -1.32
CA TYR A 320 -26.95 -22.49 -1.84
C TYR A 320 -26.88 -21.90 -3.26
N ASP A 321 -26.08 -20.85 -3.41
CA ASP A 321 -25.76 -20.24 -4.70
C ASP A 321 -24.44 -20.79 -5.26
N ARG A 322 -24.53 -21.41 -6.44
CA ARG A 322 -23.47 -22.20 -7.08
C ARG A 322 -22.24 -21.40 -7.47
N ASP A 323 -22.41 -20.09 -7.70
CA ASP A 323 -21.38 -19.23 -8.27
C ASP A 323 -20.52 -18.55 -7.19
N ARG A 324 -20.99 -18.51 -5.93
CA ARG A 324 -20.27 -17.87 -4.80
C ARG A 324 -18.88 -18.47 -4.52
N LEU A 325 -18.70 -19.77 -4.76
CA LEU A 325 -17.43 -20.48 -4.54
C LEU A 325 -16.52 -20.51 -5.78
N GLN A 326 -16.91 -19.92 -6.90
CA GLN A 326 -16.15 -20.06 -8.14
C GLN A 326 -14.74 -19.46 -8.04
N THR A 327 -14.63 -18.25 -7.51
CA THR A 327 -13.36 -17.54 -7.32
C THR A 327 -12.41 -18.26 -6.36
N VAL A 328 -12.95 -18.84 -5.28
CA VAL A 328 -12.14 -19.62 -4.32
C VAL A 328 -11.73 -20.97 -4.92
N ALA A 329 -12.58 -21.60 -5.72
CA ALA A 329 -12.32 -22.89 -6.36
C ALA A 329 -11.23 -22.86 -7.45
N GLU A 330 -10.85 -21.69 -7.94
CA GLU A 330 -9.75 -21.51 -8.89
C GLU A 330 -8.37 -21.53 -8.22
N ARG A 331 -8.31 -21.46 -6.88
CA ARG A 331 -7.06 -21.50 -6.12
C ARG A 331 -6.43 -22.90 -6.14
N ASN A 332 -5.10 -22.95 -6.11
CA ASN A 332 -4.30 -24.18 -6.06
C ASN A 332 -3.90 -24.61 -4.64
N ASP A 333 -4.53 -24.05 -3.60
CA ASP A 333 -4.28 -24.36 -2.20
C ASP A 333 -5.39 -25.23 -1.58
N ALA A 334 -5.25 -25.56 -0.29
CA ALA A 334 -6.22 -26.38 0.45
C ALA A 334 -7.64 -25.79 0.44
N LEU A 335 -7.77 -24.45 0.45
CA LEU A 335 -9.06 -23.77 0.35
C LEU A 335 -9.70 -23.98 -1.02
N GLY A 336 -8.94 -23.87 -2.10
CA GLY A 336 -9.43 -24.17 -3.44
C GLY A 336 -9.86 -25.63 -3.61
N GLN A 337 -9.14 -26.58 -3.00
CA GLN A 337 -9.55 -27.99 -2.96
C GLN A 337 -10.88 -28.18 -2.21
N LEU A 338 -11.01 -27.56 -1.03
CA LEU A 338 -12.24 -27.61 -0.24
C LEU A 338 -13.43 -27.04 -1.03
N ALA A 339 -13.26 -25.87 -1.65
CA ALA A 339 -14.29 -25.22 -2.45
C ALA A 339 -14.73 -26.10 -3.63
N ARG A 340 -13.81 -26.78 -4.31
CA ARG A 340 -14.13 -27.75 -5.37
C ARG A 340 -14.91 -28.95 -4.83
N MET A 341 -14.52 -29.51 -3.68
CA MET A 341 -15.23 -30.62 -3.05
C MET A 341 -16.66 -30.24 -2.63
N PHE A 342 -16.85 -29.09 -2.00
CA PHE A 342 -18.19 -28.60 -1.63
C PHE A 342 -19.07 -28.37 -2.85
N ARG A 343 -18.54 -27.80 -3.94
CA ARG A 343 -19.28 -27.68 -5.21
C ARG A 343 -19.67 -29.04 -5.79
N GLN A 344 -18.80 -30.04 -5.69
CA GLN A 344 -19.08 -31.39 -6.18
C GLN A 344 -20.15 -32.10 -5.34
N MET A 345 -20.08 -31.97 -4.01
CA MET A 345 -21.10 -32.50 -3.10
C MET A 345 -22.47 -31.87 -3.37
N THR A 346 -22.53 -30.54 -3.51
CA THR A 346 -23.78 -29.83 -3.76
C THR A 346 -24.44 -30.28 -5.07
N ARG A 347 -23.65 -30.41 -6.14
CA ARG A 347 -24.14 -30.98 -7.42
C ARG A 347 -24.70 -32.39 -7.26
N SER A 348 -24.05 -33.23 -6.43
CA SER A 348 -24.53 -34.59 -6.18
C SER A 348 -25.85 -34.59 -5.40
N VAL A 349 -26.02 -33.68 -4.45
CA VAL A 349 -27.27 -33.52 -3.69
C VAL A 349 -28.41 -33.06 -4.60
N GLU A 350 -28.20 -32.03 -5.42
CA GLU A 350 -29.20 -31.54 -6.38
C GLU A 350 -29.63 -32.64 -7.35
N GLN A 351 -28.68 -33.41 -7.89
CA GLN A 351 -28.96 -34.54 -8.78
C GLN A 351 -29.79 -35.62 -8.09
N ARG A 352 -29.46 -35.96 -6.84
CA ARG A 352 -30.24 -36.93 -6.04
C ARG A 352 -31.65 -36.42 -5.79
N GLU A 353 -31.82 -35.15 -5.43
CA GLU A 353 -33.15 -34.57 -5.25
C GLU A 353 -33.99 -34.59 -6.53
N THR A 354 -33.40 -34.22 -7.67
CA THR A 354 -34.12 -34.26 -8.96
C THR A 354 -34.51 -35.69 -9.30
N GLN A 355 -33.61 -36.65 -9.06
CA GLN A 355 -33.87 -38.05 -9.33
C GLN A 355 -34.93 -38.64 -8.38
N LEU A 356 -34.93 -38.26 -7.10
CA LEU A 356 -35.97 -38.58 -6.14
C LEU A 356 -37.33 -38.01 -6.57
N LYS A 357 -37.39 -36.73 -6.94
CA LYS A 357 -38.61 -36.08 -7.45
C LYS A 357 -39.17 -36.81 -8.68
N GLN A 358 -38.32 -37.15 -9.64
CA GLN A 358 -38.72 -37.92 -10.82
C GLN A 358 -39.21 -39.33 -10.47
N THR A 359 -38.57 -39.98 -9.48
CA THR A 359 -38.95 -41.32 -9.05
C THR A 359 -40.30 -41.31 -8.34
N ILE A 360 -40.54 -40.34 -7.45
CA ILE A 360 -41.83 -40.12 -6.78
C ILE A 360 -42.92 -39.88 -7.83
N GLN A 361 -42.68 -38.97 -8.77
CA GLN A 361 -43.66 -38.64 -9.82
C GLN A 361 -43.99 -39.84 -10.72
N ARG A 362 -43.01 -40.71 -10.99
CA ARG A 362 -43.23 -41.97 -11.70
C ARG A 362 -44.05 -42.96 -10.87
N LEU A 363 -43.76 -43.09 -9.58
CA LEU A 363 -44.49 -43.97 -8.67
C LEU A 363 -45.95 -43.53 -8.53
N GLU A 364 -46.21 -42.23 -8.42
CA GLU A 364 -47.57 -41.67 -8.41
C GLU A 364 -48.35 -42.05 -9.68
N LEU A 365 -47.75 -41.86 -10.86
CA LEU A 365 -48.34 -42.28 -12.14
C LEU A 365 -48.63 -43.79 -12.20
N GLN A 366 -47.74 -44.62 -11.63
CA GLN A 366 -47.93 -46.07 -11.57
C GLN A 366 -49.04 -46.47 -10.61
N ILE A 367 -49.16 -45.82 -9.46
CA ILE A 367 -50.24 -46.04 -8.50
C ILE A 367 -51.58 -45.62 -9.11
N ASP A 368 -51.65 -44.46 -9.76
CA ASP A 368 -52.88 -43.98 -10.40
C ASP A 368 -53.33 -44.95 -11.50
N THR A 369 -52.41 -45.38 -12.37
CA THR A 369 -52.73 -46.37 -13.41
C THR A 369 -53.13 -47.73 -12.85
N ALA A 370 -52.50 -48.19 -11.76
CA ALA A 370 -52.90 -49.42 -11.08
C ALA A 370 -54.30 -49.30 -10.46
N THR A 371 -54.59 -48.17 -9.82
CA THR A 371 -55.90 -47.87 -9.20
C THR A 371 -57.02 -47.85 -10.26
N VAL A 372 -56.76 -47.15 -11.38
CA VAL A 372 -57.68 -47.10 -12.53
C VAL A 372 -57.89 -48.50 -13.11
N LYS A 373 -56.82 -49.31 -13.24
CA LYS A 373 -56.92 -50.68 -13.74
C LYS A 373 -57.76 -51.56 -12.82
N THR A 374 -57.59 -51.45 -11.50
CA THR A 374 -58.41 -52.18 -10.51
C THR A 374 -59.88 -51.76 -10.58
N GLN A 375 -60.18 -50.45 -10.67
CA GLN A 375 -61.55 -49.96 -10.82
C GLN A 375 -62.21 -50.43 -12.13
N VAL A 376 -61.48 -50.40 -13.26
CA VAL A 376 -61.99 -50.95 -14.52
C VAL A 376 -62.28 -52.43 -14.39
N GLN A 377 -61.40 -53.18 -13.70
CA GLN A 377 -61.57 -54.61 -13.50
C GLN A 377 -62.79 -54.93 -12.63
N GLU A 378 -63.00 -54.20 -11.53
CA GLU A 378 -64.22 -54.30 -10.71
C GLU A 378 -65.50 -53.98 -11.50
N ILE A 379 -65.46 -52.96 -12.37
CA ILE A 379 -66.59 -52.61 -13.24
C ILE A 379 -66.86 -53.72 -14.25
N THR A 380 -65.82 -54.33 -14.85
CA THR A 380 -66.00 -55.44 -15.81
C THR A 380 -66.47 -56.73 -15.16
N GLU A 381 -66.13 -56.98 -13.89
CA GLU A 381 -66.51 -58.18 -13.14
C GLU A 381 -67.90 -58.05 -12.47
N SER A 382 -68.42 -56.82 -12.35
CA SER A 382 -69.77 -56.53 -11.86
C SER A 382 -70.85 -57.30 -12.63
N ASP A 383 -71.86 -57.80 -11.89
CA ASP A 383 -73.01 -58.51 -12.45
C ASP A 383 -73.77 -57.66 -13.49
N TYR A 384 -73.70 -56.33 -13.38
CA TYR A 384 -74.28 -55.41 -14.35
C TYR A 384 -73.60 -55.51 -15.73
N PHE A 385 -72.26 -55.56 -15.76
CA PHE A 385 -71.48 -55.62 -16.99
C PHE A 385 -71.55 -57.01 -17.64
N ARG A 386 -71.51 -58.08 -16.84
CA ARG A 386 -71.74 -59.46 -17.31
C ARG A 386 -73.13 -59.63 -17.95
N ASN A 387 -74.16 -58.99 -17.39
CA ASN A 387 -75.51 -59.00 -17.96
C ASN A 387 -75.62 -58.16 -19.26
N LEU A 388 -74.87 -57.06 -19.36
CA LEU A 388 -74.80 -56.25 -20.59
C LEU A 388 -74.10 -57.02 -21.71
N GLU A 389 -73.03 -57.74 -21.39
CA GLU A 389 -72.28 -58.57 -22.34
C GLU A 389 -73.09 -59.80 -22.81
N SER A 390 -73.83 -60.45 -21.90
CA SER A 390 -74.72 -61.56 -22.25
C SER A 390 -75.85 -61.09 -23.17
N ARG A 391 -76.47 -59.94 -22.88
CA ARG A 391 -77.53 -59.33 -23.71
C ARG A 391 -77.01 -58.88 -25.07
N ALA A 392 -75.79 -58.33 -25.15
CA ALA A 392 -75.14 -57.99 -26.42
C ALA A 392 -74.78 -59.23 -27.26
N ARG A 393 -74.31 -60.32 -26.64
CA ARG A 393 -74.08 -61.62 -27.30
C ARG A 393 -75.39 -62.25 -27.80
N GLN A 394 -76.48 -62.08 -27.06
CA GLN A 394 -77.81 -62.54 -27.43
C GLN A 394 -78.34 -61.78 -28.65
N ILE A 395 -78.18 -60.46 -28.69
CA ILE A 395 -78.54 -59.62 -29.86
C ILE A 395 -77.68 -59.97 -31.09
N ARG A 396 -76.39 -60.30 -30.91
CA ARG A 396 -75.53 -60.77 -32.01
C ARG A 396 -75.94 -62.16 -32.53
N ARG A 397 -76.35 -63.08 -31.66
CA ARG A 397 -76.90 -64.39 -32.05
C ARG A 397 -78.25 -64.26 -32.77
N ASP A 398 -79.11 -63.37 -32.29
CA ASP A 398 -80.42 -63.11 -32.92
C ASP A 398 -80.28 -62.43 -34.30
N ARG A 399 -79.21 -61.67 -34.54
CA ARG A 399 -78.89 -61.14 -35.88
C ARG A 399 -78.24 -62.17 -36.81
N GLY A 400 -77.62 -63.22 -36.27
CA GLY A 400 -76.97 -64.29 -37.05
C GLY A 400 -77.93 -65.36 -37.59
N TYR A 401 -79.17 -65.44 -37.08
CA TYR A 401 -80.15 -66.46 -37.47
C TYR A 401 -81.13 -66.04 -38.58
N ARG A 402 -80.92 -64.88 -39.23
CA ARG A 402 -81.83 -64.35 -40.27
C ARG A 402 -81.32 -64.39 -41.71
N SER A 403 -80.26 -65.13 -42.01
CA SER A 403 -79.79 -65.23 -43.40
C SER A 403 -79.24 -66.61 -43.77
N THR A 404 -80.07 -67.42 -44.40
CA THR A 404 -79.81 -68.20 -45.64
C THR A 404 -81.13 -68.86 -46.08
N PRO A 405 -81.36 -69.28 -47.34
CA PRO A 405 -80.58 -69.10 -48.59
C PRO A 405 -81.44 -68.67 -49.82
N ARG A 406 -80.83 -68.08 -50.85
CA ARG A 406 -81.28 -68.12 -52.27
C ARG A 406 -80.01 -68.04 -53.13
N ASP A 407 -79.51 -69.13 -53.69
CA ASP A 407 -79.99 -69.86 -54.87
C ASP A 407 -79.73 -69.08 -56.17
N ARG A 408 -78.93 -69.70 -57.07
CA ARG A 408 -78.70 -69.39 -58.51
C ARG A 408 -77.87 -68.14 -58.83
N HIS A 409 -77.14 -68.03 -59.94
CA HIS A 409 -76.87 -68.83 -61.13
C HIS A 409 -75.60 -68.24 -61.78
N ASP A 410 -74.88 -69.09 -62.51
CA ASP A 410 -73.91 -68.83 -63.58
C ASP A 410 -72.48 -68.33 -63.23
#